data_AF-A0A965VR01-F1
#
_entry.id   AF-A0A965VR01-F1
#
_cell.length_a   1.000
_cell.length_b   1.000
_cell.length_c   1.000
_cell.angle_alpha   90.00
_cell.angle_beta   90.00
_cell.angle_gamma   90.00
#
_symmetry.space_group_name_H-M   'P 1'
#
loop_
_entity.id
_entity.type
_entity.pdbx_description
1 polymer ?
#
loop_
_entity_poly.entity_id
_entity_poly.type
_entity_poly.pdbx_seq_one_letter_code
_entity_poly.pdbx_strand_id
1 'polypeptide(L)' 'MRAFTEHPATVGETYFGHLCQAGSFGLRMVFSGIACLLHGIFPFLFVTTGSDAVKGLHTEMSARRERALRGEVPIR' A
#
# COMPACT_ATOMS: atom_id res chain seq x y z
N MET A 1 9.13 16.72 14.70
CA MET A 1 9.55 15.31 14.87
C MET A 1 8.47 14.42 15.45
N ARG A 2 7.72 14.86 16.49
CA ARG A 2 6.61 14.08 17.08
C ARG A 2 5.60 13.55 16.06
N ALA A 3 5.14 14.37 15.10
CA ALA A 3 4.20 13.94 14.07
C ALA A 3 4.69 12.77 13.19
N PHE A 4 6.02 12.62 13.01
CA PHE A 4 6.61 11.55 12.21
C PHE A 4 6.89 10.28 13.01
N THR A 5 6.98 10.37 14.34
CA THR A 5 7.34 9.24 15.21
C THR A 5 6.17 8.76 16.07
N GLU A 6 5.22 9.63 16.44
CA GLU A 6 4.03 9.24 17.22
C GLU A 6 3.10 8.37 16.40
N HIS A 7 2.81 8.72 15.14
CA HIS A 7 1.89 7.92 14.33
C HIS A 7 2.40 6.49 14.09
N PRO A 8 3.65 6.26 13.62
CA PRO A 8 4.20 4.91 13.53
C PRO A 8 4.26 4.19 14.87
N ALA A 9 4.63 4.90 15.95
CA ALA A 9 4.68 4.29 17.28
C ALA A 9 3.30 3.84 17.80
N THR A 10 2.20 4.53 17.45
CA THR A 10 0.84 4.11 17.82
C THR A 10 0.39 2.81 17.16
N VAL A 11 1.04 2.43 16.05
CA VAL A 11 0.81 1.16 15.34
C VAL A 11 1.96 0.17 15.51
N GLY A 12 2.92 0.46 16.39
CA GLY A 12 4.05 -0.42 16.69
C GLY A 12 5.10 -0.53 15.58
N GLU A 13 5.22 0.49 14.72
CA GLU A 13 6.17 0.53 13.61
C GLU A 13 7.27 1.58 13.82
N THR A 14 8.49 1.29 13.38
CA THR A 14 9.52 2.32 13.20
C THR A 14 9.12 3.27 12.07
N TYR A 15 9.50 4.55 12.18
CA TYR A 15 9.23 5.54 11.12
C TYR A 15 9.69 5.09 9.74
N PHE A 16 10.90 4.50 9.64
CA PHE A 16 11.43 4.00 8.38
C PHE A 16 10.66 2.80 7.84
N GLY A 17 10.21 1.89 8.71
CA GLY A 17 9.35 0.77 8.32
C GLY A 17 8.02 1.27 7.75
N HIS A 18 7.35 2.16 8.47
CA HIS A 18 6.10 2.76 8.06
C HIS A 18 6.23 3.55 6.76
N LEU A 19 7.27 4.39 6.64
CA LEU A 19 7.54 5.20 5.46
C LEU A 19 7.80 4.35 4.21
N CYS A 20 8.63 3.31 4.32
CA CYS A 20 8.93 2.43 3.21
C CYS A 20 7.68 1.66 2.75
N GLN A 21 6.88 1.17 3.72
CA GLN A 21 5.68 0.42 3.43
C GLN A 21 4.59 1.28 2.80
N ALA A 22 4.28 2.43 3.41
CA ALA A 22 3.32 3.39 2.89
C ALA A 22 3.78 3.97 1.54
N GLY A 23 5.07 4.24 1.38
CA GLY A 23 5.67 4.71 0.13
C GLY A 23 5.52 3.71 -1.00
N SER A 24 5.80 2.42 -0.76
CA SER A 24 5.61 1.35 -1.75
C SER A 24 4.15 1.23 -2.21
N PHE A 25 3.20 1.31 -1.27
CA PHE A 25 1.76 1.34 -1.59
C PHE A 25 1.39 2.54 -2.44
N GLY A 26 1.79 3.74 -2.00
CA GLY A 26 1.49 5.00 -2.68
C GLY A 26 2.02 5.02 -4.11
N LEU A 27 3.28 4.60 -4.32
CA LEU A 27 3.87 4.52 -5.65
C LEU A 27 3.08 3.59 -6.57
N ARG A 28 2.73 2.38 -6.11
CA ARG A 28 1.90 1.45 -6.89
C ARG A 28 0.54 2.04 -7.24
N MET A 29 -0.10 2.72 -6.30
CA MET A 29 -1.38 3.41 -6.55
C MET A 29 -1.24 4.50 -7.61
N VAL A 30 -0.22 5.36 -7.51
CA VAL A 30 0.05 6.44 -8.49
C VAL A 30 0.28 5.87 -9.89
N PHE A 31 1.15 4.86 -10.02
CA PHE A 31 1.40 4.21 -11.30
C PHE A 31 0.14 3.54 -11.87
N SER A 32 -0.63 2.84 -11.03
CA SER A 32 -1.90 2.24 -11.47
C SER A 32 -2.94 3.29 -11.88
N GLY A 33 -2.97 4.44 -11.22
CA GLY A 33 -3.84 5.56 -11.58
C GLY A 33 -3.47 6.14 -12.94
N ILE A 34 -2.18 6.37 -13.19
CA ILE A 34 -1.68 6.80 -14.50
C ILE A 34 -2.04 5.76 -15.58
N ALA A 35 -1.84 4.47 -15.29
CA ALA A 35 -2.20 3.40 -16.20
C ALA A 35 -3.70 3.37 -16.52
N CYS A 36 -4.58 3.59 -15.54
CA CYS A 36 -6.03 3.72 -15.75
C CYS A 36 -6.40 4.94 -16.62
N LEU A 37 -5.75 6.09 -16.42
CA LEU A 37 -5.97 7.27 -17.25
C LEU A 37 -5.57 7.00 -18.70
N LEU A 38 -4.40 6.39 -18.91
CA LEU A 38 -3.94 5.99 -20.24
C LEU A 38 -4.85 4.96 -20.87
N HIS A 39 -5.37 3.99 -20.10
CA HIS A 39 -6.35 3.02 -20.58
C HIS A 39 -7.67 3.71 -21.01
N GLY A 40 -8.13 4.71 -20.26
CA GLY A 40 -9.32 5.48 -20.63
C GLY A 40 -9.18 6.25 -21.95
N ILE A 41 -7.97 6.67 -22.31
CA ILE A 41 -7.67 7.32 -23.60
C ILE A 41 -7.40 6.27 -24.69
N PHE A 42 -6.67 5.21 -24.34
CA PHE A 42 -6.23 4.14 -25.23
C PHE A 42 -6.68 2.78 -24.67
N PRO A 43 -7.87 2.29 -25.06
CA PRO A 43 -8.51 1.13 -24.40
C PRO A 43 -7.75 -0.20 -24.56
N PHE A 44 -6.71 -0.24 -25.39
CA PHE A 44 -5.82 -1.39 -25.58
C PHE A 44 -4.57 -1.35 -24.68
N LEU A 45 -4.25 -0.20 -24.06
CA LEU A 45 -3.15 -0.09 -23.10
C LEU A 45 -3.62 -0.44 -21.69
N PHE A 46 -2.77 -1.13 -20.91
CA PHE A 46 -2.97 -1.35 -19.47
C PHE A 46 -4.32 -1.99 -19.08
N VAL A 47 -4.86 -2.86 -19.93
CA VAL A 47 -6.22 -3.43 -19.85
C VAL A 47 -6.59 -3.96 -18.46
N THR A 48 -5.66 -4.64 -17.77
CA THR A 48 -5.91 -5.20 -16.43
C THR A 48 -5.10 -4.51 -15.33
N THR A 49 -4.18 -3.62 -15.67
CA THR A 49 -3.18 -3.08 -14.73
C THR A 49 -3.80 -2.41 -13.52
N GLY A 50 -4.86 -1.60 -13.71
CA GLY A 50 -5.57 -0.96 -12.60
C GLY A 50 -6.24 -1.97 -11.67
N SER A 51 -7.03 -2.87 -12.25
CA SER A 51 -7.76 -3.91 -11.51
C SER A 51 -6.82 -4.84 -10.74
N ASP A 52 -5.72 -5.26 -11.37
CA ASP A 52 -4.73 -6.14 -10.76
C ASP A 52 -3.97 -5.44 -9.63
N ALA A 53 -3.65 -4.15 -9.80
CA ALA A 53 -3.05 -3.34 -8.74
C ALA A 53 -3.98 -3.23 -7.53
N VAL A 54 -5.27 -2.92 -7.73
CA VAL A 54 -6.26 -2.82 -6.64
C VAL A 54 -6.43 -4.15 -5.92
N LYS A 55 -6.58 -5.26 -6.65
CA LYS A 55 -6.70 -6.61 -6.05
C LYS A 55 -5.47 -6.95 -5.23
N GLY A 56 -4.27 -6.70 -5.77
CA GLY A 56 -3.01 -6.97 -5.10
C GLY A 56 -2.84 -6.16 -3.82
N LEU A 57 -3.05 -4.83 -3.89
CA LEU A 57 -2.98 -3.94 -2.73
C LEU A 57 -4.00 -4.30 -1.66
N HIS A 58 -5.24 -4.61 -2.06
CA HIS A 58 -6.29 -5.04 -1.14
C HIS A 58 -5.95 -6.35 -0.44
N THR A 59 -5.41 -7.33 -1.17
CA THR A 59 -4.99 -8.63 -0.63
C THR A 59 -3.88 -8.44 0.39
N GLU A 60 -2.86 -7.65 0.05
CA GLU A 60 -1.73 -7.37 0.94
C GLU A 60 -2.17 -6.63 2.21
N MET A 61 -3.02 -5.61 2.08
CA MET A 61 -3.60 -4.89 3.22
C MET A 61 -4.44 -5.80 4.12
N SER A 62 -5.26 -6.67 3.53
CA SER A 62 -6.10 -7.62 4.27
C SER A 62 -5.25 -8.64 5.03
N ALA A 63 -4.24 -9.22 4.38
CA ALA A 63 -3.33 -10.19 4.99
C ALA A 63 -2.53 -9.58 6.16
N ARG A 64 -2.10 -8.32 6.03
CA ARG A 64 -1.44 -7.59 7.14
C ARG A 64 -2.38 -7.38 8.31
N ARG A 65 -3.61 -6.93 8.06
CA ARG A 65 -4.63 -6.77 9.09
C ARG A 65 -4.87 -8.09 9.83
N GLU A 66 -4.98 -9.20 9.10
CA GLU A 66 -5.20 -10.52 9.67
C GLU A 66 -4.03 -10.98 10.57
N ARG A 67 -2.78 -10.80 10.11
CA ARG A 67 -1.58 -11.08 10.91
C ARG A 67 -1.53 -10.22 12.18
N ALA A 68 -1.91 -8.95 12.09
CA ALA A 68 -1.96 -8.05 13.25
C ALA A 68 -3.01 -8.53 14.27
N LEU A 69 -4.19 -8.98 13.81
CA LEU A 69 -5.23 -9.55 14.67
C LEU A 69 -4.80 -10.88 15.32
N ARG A 70 -3.97 -11.67 14.66
CA ARG A 70 -3.39 -12.91 15.23
C ARG A 70 -2.23 -12.64 16.21
N GLY A 71 -1.78 -11.41 16.37
CA GLY A 71 -0.60 -11.08 17.18
C GLY A 71 0.71 -11.63 16.60
N GLU A 72 0.71 -12.02 15.31
CA GLU A 72 1.86 -12.61 14.61
C GLU A 72 2.80 -11.56 14.02
N VAL A 73 2.42 -10.28 14.05
CA VAL A 73 3.31 -9.19 13.66
C VAL A 73 4.22 -8.92 14.87
N PRO A 74 5.51 -9.29 14.82
CA PRO A 74 6.42 -8.96 15.91
C PRO A 74 6.53 -7.43 15.99
N ILE A 75 6.43 -6.89 17.21
CA ILE A 75 6.88 -5.53 17.52
C ILE A 75 8.36 -5.48 17.09
N ARG A 76 8.70 -4.70 16.06
CA ARG A 76 10.09 -4.41 15.68
C ARG A 76 10.40 -2.95 15.97
#